data_AF-A0AAV9VTB8-F1
#
_entry.id   AF-A0AAV9VTB8-F1
#
_cell.length_a   1.000
_cell.length_b   1.000
_cell.length_c   1.000
_cell.angle_alpha   90.00
_cell.angle_beta   90.00
_cell.angle_gamma   90.00
#
_symmetry.space_group_name_H-M   'P 1'
#
loop_
_entity.id
_entity.type
_entity.pdbx_description
1 polymer ?
#
loop_
_entity_poly.entity_id
_entity_poly.type
_entity_poly.pdbx_seq_one_letter_code
_entity_poly.pdbx_strand_id
1 'polypeptide(L)'
;MRTVWENLLDHNPASIAALDSESVQNLELRAPGIVAEDNLYVGNAMDSGGLFRMINHATIRSTIKRRLLNFRGILPSLKTLFEDTKYLDACVRGMRLLIPPTKGLMVRKALEAAFEPSDGPAFLQADPNQLFAITLPSTRSKFIYAYQQLWLFNMRHFPDLSGVEPRKEKGRPKSTPMRSGASTKDLASR
;
A
#
# COMPACT_ATOMS: atom_id res chain seq x y z
N MET A 1 -1.86 3.06 9.16
CA MET A 1 -1.37 1.68 9.27
C MET A 1 -1.01 1.26 10.70
N ARG A 2 -0.49 2.18 11.53
CA ARG A 2 -0.55 2.09 13.01
C ARG A 2 -1.94 1.70 13.54
N THR A 3 -2.99 2.14 12.86
CA THR A 3 -4.39 2.02 13.27
C THR A 3 -4.96 0.61 13.46
N VAL A 4 -4.63 -0.41 12.65
CA VAL A 4 -5.29 -1.73 12.78
C VAL A 4 -4.81 -2.47 14.03
N TRP A 5 -3.49 -2.60 14.20
CA TRP A 5 -2.91 -3.23 15.39
C TRP A 5 -3.15 -2.38 16.65
N GLU A 6 -3.12 -1.05 16.55
CA GLU A 6 -3.53 -0.18 17.65
C GLU A 6 -5.00 -0.40 18.04
N ASN A 7 -5.92 -0.50 17.07
CA ASN A 7 -7.33 -0.77 17.34
C ASN A 7 -7.54 -2.17 17.94
N LEU A 8 -6.80 -3.19 17.48
CA LEU A 8 -6.87 -4.56 18.02
C LEU A 8 -6.34 -4.63 19.46
N LEU A 9 -5.30 -3.85 19.76
CA LEU A 9 -4.65 -3.77 21.06
C LEU A 9 -5.19 -2.63 21.94
N ASP A 10 -6.37 -2.10 21.61
CA ASP A 10 -7.10 -1.09 22.38
C ASP A 10 -6.32 0.21 22.66
N HIS A 11 -5.41 0.59 21.75
CA HIS A 11 -4.48 1.71 21.90
C HIS A 11 -3.65 1.65 23.19
N ASN A 12 -3.58 0.49 23.85
CA ASN A 12 -2.88 0.32 25.10
C ASN A 12 -1.37 0.30 24.84
N PRO A 13 -0.58 1.26 25.35
CA PRO A 13 0.84 1.36 25.04
C PRO A 13 1.64 0.13 25.47
N ALA A 14 1.28 -0.47 26.61
CA ALA A 14 1.93 -1.68 27.10
C ALA A 14 1.63 -2.89 26.21
N SER A 15 0.40 -2.99 25.68
CA SER A 15 0.01 -4.08 24.75
C SER A 15 0.67 -3.93 23.39
N ILE A 16 0.84 -2.69 22.90
CA ILE A 16 1.57 -2.40 21.66
C ILE A 16 3.06 -2.70 21.83
N ALA A 17 3.65 -2.32 22.96
CA ALA A 17 5.06 -2.63 23.26
C ALA A 17 5.31 -4.13 23.47
N ALA A 18 4.31 -4.86 23.95
CA ALA A 18 4.33 -6.31 24.16
C ALA A 18 3.99 -7.13 22.89
N LEU A 19 3.73 -6.48 21.75
CA LEU A 19 3.45 -7.15 20.48
C LEU A 19 4.72 -7.82 19.96
N ASP A 20 4.74 -9.15 19.96
CA ASP A 20 5.85 -9.94 19.44
C ASP A 20 5.65 -10.37 17.97
N SER A 21 6.75 -10.58 17.26
CA SER A 21 6.73 -10.93 15.84
C SER A 21 6.17 -12.33 15.55
N GLU A 22 6.31 -13.26 16.50
CA GLU A 22 5.78 -14.63 16.39
C GLU A 22 4.24 -14.61 16.38
N SER A 23 3.63 -13.82 17.27
CA SER A 23 2.18 -13.60 17.32
C SER A 23 1.67 -12.92 16.05
N VAL A 24 2.39 -11.93 15.52
CA VAL A 24 2.04 -11.30 14.24
C VAL A 24 2.12 -12.31 13.09
N GLN A 25 3.14 -13.16 13.03
CA GLN A 25 3.27 -14.20 11.99
C GLN A 25 2.17 -15.27 12.06
N ASN A 26 1.75 -15.65 13.26
CA ASN A 26 0.68 -16.62 13.42
C ASN A 26 -0.70 -16.04 13.04
N LEU A 27 -0.84 -14.70 13.13
CA LEU A 27 -2.08 -13.98 12.86
C LEU A 27 -2.17 -13.40 11.45
N GLU A 28 -1.04 -13.06 10.82
CA GLU A 28 -1.04 -12.39 9.53
C GLU A 28 -1.72 -13.24 8.45
N LEU A 29 -2.39 -12.56 7.51
CA LEU A 29 -3.13 -13.14 6.40
C LEU A 29 -4.38 -13.96 6.78
N ARG A 30 -4.76 -14.01 8.06
CA ARG A 30 -5.99 -14.65 8.54
C ARG A 30 -7.17 -13.67 8.59
N ALA A 31 -8.38 -14.17 8.40
CA ALA A 31 -9.61 -13.39 8.46
C ALA A 31 -10.60 -13.95 9.51
N PRO A 32 -10.25 -13.93 10.82
CA PRO A 32 -11.01 -14.60 11.87
C PRO A 32 -12.45 -14.12 12.06
N GLY A 33 -12.79 -12.86 11.70
CA GLY A 33 -14.18 -12.38 11.75
C GLY A 33 -15.04 -12.79 10.54
N ILE A 34 -14.47 -13.52 9.57
CA ILE A 34 -15.13 -13.89 8.31
C ILE A 34 -15.03 -15.41 8.08
N VAL A 35 -13.85 -16.00 8.30
CA VAL A 35 -13.55 -17.40 8.05
C VAL A 35 -13.60 -18.19 9.36
N ALA A 36 -14.49 -19.20 9.43
CA ALA A 36 -14.71 -19.99 10.64
C ALA A 36 -13.47 -20.77 11.09
N GLU A 37 -12.68 -21.29 10.14
CA GLU A 37 -11.44 -22.00 10.43
C GLU A 37 -10.40 -21.08 11.08
N ASP A 38 -10.21 -19.87 10.54
CA ASP A 38 -9.34 -18.86 11.14
C ASP A 38 -9.85 -18.43 12.52
N ASN A 39 -11.17 -18.32 12.70
CA ASN A 39 -11.77 -17.99 13.99
C ASN A 39 -11.40 -19.03 15.06
N LEU A 40 -11.59 -20.32 14.75
CA LEU A 40 -11.26 -21.43 15.63
C LEU A 40 -9.76 -21.48 15.93
N TYR A 41 -8.92 -21.34 14.90
CA TYR A 41 -7.47 -21.32 15.06
C TYR A 41 -7.02 -20.18 15.98
N VAL A 42 -7.46 -18.95 15.72
CA VAL A 42 -7.10 -17.77 16.52
C VAL A 42 -7.64 -17.89 17.94
N GLY A 43 -8.86 -18.41 18.12
CA GLY A 43 -9.46 -18.66 19.42
C GLY A 43 -8.61 -19.61 20.27
N ASN A 44 -8.27 -20.76 19.71
CA ASN A 44 -7.44 -21.77 20.37
C ASN A 44 -6.03 -21.26 20.66
N ALA A 45 -5.43 -20.49 19.75
CA ALA A 45 -4.10 -19.91 19.94
C ALA A 45 -4.08 -18.81 21.03
N MET A 46 -5.17 -18.06 21.20
CA MET A 46 -5.35 -17.13 22.32
C MET A 46 -5.52 -17.86 23.66
N ASP A 47 -6.32 -18.93 23.67
CA ASP A 47 -6.65 -19.70 24.89
C ASP A 47 -5.48 -20.53 25.41
N SER A 48 -4.69 -21.10 24.51
CA SER A 48 -3.45 -21.83 24.85
C SER A 48 -2.29 -20.93 25.26
N GLY A 49 -2.43 -19.61 25.18
CA GLY A 49 -1.35 -18.66 25.46
C GLY A 49 -0.27 -18.62 24.38
N GLY A 50 -0.49 -19.23 23.22
CA GLY A 50 0.44 -19.19 22.07
C GLY A 50 0.56 -17.81 21.43
N LEU A 51 -0.46 -16.96 21.60
CA LEU A 51 -0.46 -15.57 21.12
C LEU A 51 -0.32 -14.55 22.25
N PHE A 52 0.40 -13.47 21.97
CA PHE A 52 0.71 -12.34 22.85
C PHE A 52 1.27 -12.80 24.19
N ARG A 53 2.36 -13.56 24.15
CA ARG A 53 2.95 -14.26 25.32
C ARG A 53 3.38 -13.28 26.43
N MET A 54 3.68 -12.04 26.04
CA MET A 54 4.09 -10.96 26.95
C MET A 54 2.91 -10.24 27.62
N ILE A 55 1.66 -10.51 27.19
CA ILE A 55 0.45 -9.91 27.77
C ILE A 55 -0.18 -10.91 28.73
N ASN A 56 0.07 -10.74 30.03
CA ASN A 56 -0.40 -11.66 31.09
C ASN A 56 -1.72 -11.23 31.75
N HIS A 57 -2.15 -9.98 31.55
CA HIS A 57 -3.40 -9.49 32.15
C HIS A 57 -4.62 -10.11 31.47
N ALA A 58 -5.36 -10.96 32.21
CA ALA A 58 -6.51 -11.70 31.71
C ALA A 58 -7.58 -10.82 31.04
N THR A 59 -7.92 -9.69 31.66
CA THR A 59 -8.93 -8.75 31.10
C THR A 59 -8.50 -8.15 29.76
N ILE A 60 -7.21 -7.83 29.63
CA ILE A 60 -6.63 -7.30 28.39
C ILE A 60 -6.64 -8.40 27.32
N ARG A 61 -6.19 -9.61 27.66
CA ARG A 61 -6.21 -10.77 26.75
C ARG A 61 -7.61 -11.07 26.23
N SER A 62 -8.63 -11.06 27.10
CA SER A 62 -10.02 -11.29 26.71
C SER A 62 -10.54 -10.19 25.77
N THR A 63 -10.13 -8.95 25.98
CA THR A 63 -10.48 -7.83 25.10
C THR A 63 -9.84 -7.97 23.73
N ILE A 64 -8.55 -8.31 23.68
CA ILE A 64 -7.81 -8.55 22.43
C ILE A 64 -8.41 -9.74 21.68
N LYS A 65 -8.70 -10.86 22.37
CA LYS A 65 -9.35 -12.04 21.80
C LYS A 65 -10.67 -11.66 21.13
N ARG A 66 -11.54 -10.95 21.85
CA ARG A 66 -12.83 -10.50 21.31
C ARG A 66 -12.66 -9.62 20.08
N ARG A 67 -11.70 -8.68 20.09
CA ARG A 67 -11.45 -7.79 18.95
C ARG A 67 -10.91 -8.54 17.73
N LEU A 68 -9.99 -9.48 17.93
CA LEU A 68 -9.45 -10.34 16.88
C LEU A 68 -10.54 -11.18 16.24
N LEU A 69 -11.34 -11.90 17.04
CA LEU A 69 -12.38 -12.80 16.53
C LEU A 69 -13.53 -12.07 15.83
N ASN A 70 -13.69 -10.76 16.07
CA ASN A 70 -14.71 -9.93 15.41
C ASN A 70 -14.13 -9.05 14.27
N PHE A 71 -12.83 -9.16 13.98
CA PHE A 71 -12.20 -8.34 12.96
C PHE A 71 -12.64 -8.77 11.56
N ARG A 72 -13.40 -7.91 10.88
CA ARG A 72 -13.93 -8.13 9.53
C ARG A 72 -12.92 -7.71 8.46
N GLY A 73 -11.80 -8.42 8.38
CA GLY A 73 -10.78 -8.22 7.37
C GLY A 73 -9.63 -9.19 7.50
N ILE A 74 -8.69 -9.11 6.57
CA ILE A 74 -7.43 -9.87 6.63
C ILE A 74 -6.49 -9.15 7.60
N LEU A 75 -6.00 -9.85 8.61
CA LEU A 75 -5.02 -9.32 9.54
C LEU A 75 -3.73 -8.99 8.78
N PRO A 76 -3.30 -7.72 8.78
CA PRO A 76 -2.20 -7.29 7.92
C PRO A 76 -0.86 -7.82 8.43
N SER A 77 -0.09 -8.42 7.52
CA SER A 77 1.31 -8.77 7.78
C SER A 77 2.16 -7.52 7.95
N LEU A 78 2.98 -7.50 9.00
CA LEU A 78 3.99 -6.45 9.17
C LEU A 78 5.08 -6.56 8.09
N LYS A 79 5.41 -7.79 7.68
CA LYS A 79 6.38 -8.07 6.60
C LYS A 79 5.84 -7.63 5.25
N THR A 80 4.62 -8.02 4.87
CA THR A 80 4.02 -7.60 3.59
C THR A 80 3.84 -6.09 3.56
N LEU A 81 3.45 -5.45 4.66
CA LEU A 81 3.46 -3.98 4.76
C LEU A 81 4.84 -3.40 4.43
N PHE A 82 5.91 -3.88 5.06
CA PHE A 82 7.25 -3.37 4.78
C PHE A 82 7.67 -3.59 3.33
N GLU A 83 7.26 -4.71 2.72
CA GLU A 83 7.48 -4.97 1.30
C GLU A 83 6.63 -4.06 0.39
N ASP A 84 5.38 -3.81 0.75
CA ASP A 84 4.48 -2.90 0.06
C ASP A 84 5.01 -1.46 0.11
N THR A 85 5.65 -1.04 1.22
CA THR A 85 6.34 0.26 1.26
C THR A 85 7.51 0.38 0.30
N LYS A 86 8.21 -0.71 -0.04
CA LYS A 86 9.26 -0.66 -1.08
C LYS A 86 8.67 -0.44 -2.46
N TYR A 87 7.54 -1.10 -2.74
CA TYR A 87 6.78 -0.88 -3.97
C TYR A 87 6.25 0.56 -4.06
N LEU A 88 5.70 1.09 -2.96
CA LEU A 88 5.24 2.47 -2.89
C LEU A 88 6.39 3.48 -3.04
N ASP A 89 7.58 3.21 -2.48
CA ASP A 89 8.77 4.05 -2.71
C ASP A 89 9.13 4.13 -4.19
N ALA A 90 9.06 2.99 -4.91
CA ALA A 90 9.27 2.96 -6.36
C ALA A 90 8.22 3.83 -7.09
N CYS A 91 6.95 3.74 -6.72
CA CYS A 91 5.89 4.58 -7.31
C CYS A 91 6.08 6.07 -7.02
N VAL A 92 6.56 6.43 -5.82
CA VAL A 92 6.84 7.83 -5.44
C VAL A 92 7.94 8.44 -6.32
N ARG A 93 8.91 7.64 -6.79
CA ARG A 93 9.98 8.14 -7.67
C ARG A 93 9.41 8.69 -8.97
N GLY A 94 8.44 8.02 -9.58
CA GLY A 94 7.80 8.53 -10.79
C GLY A 94 6.98 9.81 -10.53
N MET A 95 6.33 9.94 -9.36
CA MET A 95 5.68 11.20 -8.97
C MET A 95 6.67 12.36 -8.81
N ARG A 96 7.86 12.08 -8.28
CA ARG A 96 8.91 13.09 -8.11
C ARG A 96 9.44 13.61 -9.44
N LEU A 97 9.27 12.91 -10.56
CA LEU A 97 9.61 13.42 -11.89
C LEU A 97 8.74 14.62 -12.29
N LEU A 98 7.53 14.74 -11.73
CA LEU A 98 6.59 15.82 -12.01
C LEU A 98 6.81 17.05 -11.12
N ILE A 99 7.70 16.96 -10.12
CA ILE A 99 7.91 17.99 -9.13
C ILE A 99 9.34 18.51 -9.26
N PRO A 100 9.56 19.84 -9.21
CA PRO A 100 10.91 20.39 -9.13
C PRO A 100 11.68 19.77 -7.94
N PRO A 101 13.01 19.59 -8.06
CA PRO A 101 13.82 19.02 -6.99
C PRO A 101 13.98 20.01 -5.82
N THR A 102 12.91 20.20 -5.05
CA THR A 102 12.88 21.08 -3.88
C THR A 102 12.98 20.23 -2.61
N LYS A 103 14.00 20.50 -1.79
CA LYS A 103 14.22 19.76 -0.54
C LYS A 103 13.05 20.00 0.44
N GLY A 104 12.55 18.93 1.05
CA GLY A 104 11.65 18.98 2.20
C GLY A 104 10.15 19.14 1.89
N LEU A 105 9.75 19.29 0.61
CA LEU A 105 8.33 19.32 0.27
C LEU A 105 7.75 17.91 0.16
N MET A 106 6.58 17.68 0.78
CA MET A 106 5.81 16.46 0.56
C MET A 106 5.25 16.45 -0.87
N VAL A 107 5.39 15.31 -1.56
CA VAL A 107 4.92 15.09 -2.95
C VAL A 107 3.50 15.59 -3.16
N ARG A 108 2.59 15.21 -2.26
CA ARG A 108 1.19 15.66 -2.33
C ARG A 108 1.04 17.18 -2.29
N LYS A 109 1.72 17.86 -1.36
CA LYS A 109 1.64 19.33 -1.23
C LYS A 109 2.20 20.04 -2.47
N ALA A 110 3.27 19.49 -3.04
CA ALA A 110 3.87 20.04 -4.25
C ALA A 110 2.92 19.91 -5.44
N LEU A 111 2.33 18.73 -5.62
CA LEU A 111 1.34 18.49 -6.68
C LEU A 111 0.05 19.30 -6.46
N GLU A 112 -0.38 19.49 -5.22
CA GLU A 112 -1.54 20.32 -4.89
C GLU A 112 -1.29 21.79 -5.24
N ALA A 113 -0.08 22.30 -4.97
CA ALA A 113 0.31 23.65 -5.34
C ALA A 113 0.47 23.85 -6.86
N ALA A 114 0.84 22.79 -7.58
CA ALA A 114 0.96 22.79 -9.04
C ALA A 114 -0.34 22.40 -9.76
N PHE A 115 -1.42 22.08 -9.03
CA PHE A 115 -2.65 21.60 -9.64
C PHE A 115 -3.49 22.77 -10.16
N GLU A 116 -3.71 22.79 -11.47
CA GLU A 116 -4.61 23.72 -12.12
C GLU A 116 -5.93 23.00 -12.47
N PRO A 117 -7.07 23.42 -11.88
CA PRO A 117 -8.36 22.82 -12.19
C PRO A 117 -8.79 23.19 -13.61
N SER A 118 -9.20 22.19 -14.39
CA SER A 118 -9.91 22.43 -15.65
C SER A 118 -11.41 22.66 -15.41
N ASP A 119 -12.03 23.50 -16.22
CA ASP A 119 -13.48 23.75 -16.18
C ASP A 119 -14.30 22.58 -16.75
N GLY A 120 -13.67 21.69 -17.52
CA GLY A 120 -14.30 20.53 -18.14
C GLY A 120 -14.50 19.31 -17.23
N PRO A 121 -15.05 18.21 -17.79
CA PRO A 121 -15.12 16.94 -17.09
C PRO A 121 -13.72 16.40 -16.78
N ALA A 122 -13.57 15.71 -15.65
CA ALA A 122 -12.37 14.96 -15.35
C ALA A 122 -12.39 13.62 -16.08
N PHE A 123 -11.22 13.12 -16.48
CA PHE A 123 -11.11 11.81 -17.12
C PHE A 123 -10.57 10.78 -16.15
N LEU A 124 -11.28 9.67 -16.01
CA LEU A 124 -10.94 8.54 -15.17
C LEU A 124 -10.48 7.36 -16.03
N GLN A 125 -9.26 6.88 -15.81
CA GLN A 125 -8.75 5.65 -16.43
C GLN A 125 -8.92 4.47 -15.48
N ALA A 126 -10.04 3.76 -15.60
CA ALA A 126 -10.29 2.54 -14.82
C ALA A 126 -9.60 1.31 -15.43
N ASP A 127 -9.46 1.27 -16.75
CA ASP A 127 -8.81 0.22 -17.54
C ASP A 127 -7.74 0.86 -18.46
N PRO A 128 -6.65 0.17 -18.83
CA PRO A 128 -5.63 0.71 -19.71
C PRO A 128 -6.19 1.33 -21.01
N ASN A 129 -7.30 0.83 -21.52
CA ASN A 129 -7.85 1.20 -22.81
C ASN A 129 -9.13 2.06 -22.73
N GLN A 130 -9.60 2.40 -21.53
CA GLN A 130 -10.85 3.17 -21.37
C GLN A 130 -10.69 4.38 -20.46
N LEU A 131 -11.22 5.51 -20.95
CA LEU A 131 -11.35 6.77 -20.22
C LEU A 131 -12.83 7.10 -20.05
N PHE A 132 -13.23 7.37 -18.82
CA PHE A 132 -14.59 7.79 -18.47
C PHE A 132 -14.58 9.27 -18.12
N ALA A 133 -15.44 10.06 -18.77
CA ALA A 133 -15.68 11.44 -18.37
C ALA A 133 -16.57 11.47 -17.13
N ILE A 134 -16.12 12.16 -16.08
CA ILE A 134 -16.85 12.32 -14.83
C ILE A 134 -16.93 13.81 -14.45
N THR A 135 -18.10 14.23 -13.99
CA THR A 135 -18.30 15.58 -13.44
C THR A 135 -18.03 15.53 -11.94
N LEU A 136 -17.06 16.32 -11.48
CA LEU A 136 -16.69 16.39 -10.06
C LEU A 136 -17.18 17.70 -9.44
N PRO A 137 -17.71 17.66 -8.21
CA PRO A 137 -18.45 18.79 -7.62
C PRO A 137 -17.55 19.94 -7.13
N SER A 138 -16.23 19.74 -7.02
CA SER A 138 -15.33 20.76 -6.48
C SER A 138 -13.90 20.63 -7.01
N THR A 139 -13.14 21.72 -6.97
CA THR A 139 -11.68 21.74 -7.24
C THR A 139 -10.93 20.76 -6.35
N ARG A 140 -11.30 20.65 -5.07
CA ARG A 140 -10.69 19.69 -4.14
C ARG A 140 -10.93 18.25 -4.59
N SER A 141 -12.15 17.93 -5.02
CA SER A 141 -12.47 16.60 -5.57
C SER A 141 -11.67 16.34 -6.84
N LYS A 142 -11.59 17.31 -7.76
CA LYS A 142 -10.78 17.22 -8.98
C LYS A 142 -9.31 16.92 -8.68
N PHE A 143 -8.72 17.61 -7.71
CA PHE A 143 -7.34 17.34 -7.27
C PHE A 143 -7.18 15.93 -6.70
N ILE A 144 -8.06 15.51 -5.77
CA ILE A 144 -7.98 14.17 -5.15
C ILE A 144 -8.04 13.08 -6.23
N TYR A 145 -8.94 13.23 -7.21
CA TYR A 145 -9.07 12.30 -8.32
C TYR A 145 -7.84 12.29 -9.23
N ALA A 146 -7.34 13.47 -9.64
CA ALA A 146 -6.11 13.57 -10.44
C ALA A 146 -4.91 12.94 -9.72
N TYR A 147 -4.78 13.20 -8.42
CA TYR A 147 -3.74 12.61 -7.57
C TYR A 147 -3.84 11.08 -7.50
N GLN A 148 -5.05 10.52 -7.37
CA GLN A 148 -5.28 9.07 -7.41
C GLN A 148 -4.95 8.48 -8.78
N GLN A 149 -5.32 9.14 -9.87
CA GLN A 149 -4.98 8.69 -11.23
C GLN A 149 -3.47 8.66 -11.45
N LEU A 150 -2.73 9.65 -10.93
CA LEU A 150 -1.27 9.63 -10.95
C LEU A 150 -0.71 8.46 -10.15
N TRP A 151 -1.26 8.12 -8.98
CA TRP A 151 -0.86 6.92 -8.24
C TRP A 151 -1.07 5.66 -9.06
N LEU A 152 -2.26 5.49 -9.66
CA LEU A 152 -2.58 4.32 -10.47
C LEU A 152 -1.67 4.21 -11.70
N PHE A 153 -1.39 5.33 -12.37
CA PHE A 153 -0.45 5.38 -13.48
C PHE A 153 0.96 4.94 -13.04
N ASN A 154 1.47 5.53 -11.95
CA ASN A 154 2.77 5.16 -11.40
C ASN A 154 2.81 3.68 -10.98
N MET A 155 1.74 3.15 -10.41
CA MET A 155 1.64 1.74 -10.02
C MET A 155 1.70 0.78 -11.22
N ARG A 156 1.09 1.14 -12.36
CA ARG A 156 1.13 0.34 -13.60
C ARG A 156 2.49 0.39 -14.29
N HIS A 157 3.14 1.55 -14.27
CA HIS A 157 4.37 1.83 -15.03
C HIS A 157 5.61 1.99 -14.14
N PHE A 158 5.54 1.59 -12.86
CA PHE A 158 6.65 1.77 -11.92
C PHE A 158 7.99 1.19 -12.41
N PRO A 159 8.07 0.06 -13.16
CA PRO A 159 9.36 -0.48 -13.57
C PRO A 159 10.11 0.50 -14.49
N ASP A 160 9.37 1.14 -15.39
CA ASP A 160 9.89 2.08 -16.37
C ASP A 160 10.20 3.45 -15.72
N LEU A 161 9.36 3.88 -14.79
CA LEU A 161 9.46 5.21 -14.16
C LEU A 161 10.46 5.28 -13.01
N SER A 162 10.69 4.17 -12.31
CA SER A 162 11.51 4.15 -11.09
C SER A 162 12.90 3.55 -11.31
N GLY A 163 13.10 2.82 -12.41
CA GLY A 163 14.30 2.01 -12.65
C GLY A 163 14.44 0.83 -11.67
N VAL A 164 13.42 0.55 -10.85
CA VAL A 164 13.38 -0.59 -9.94
C VAL A 164 12.81 -1.79 -10.68
N GLU A 165 13.61 -2.85 -10.80
CA GLU A 165 13.12 -4.10 -11.40
C GLU A 165 12.06 -4.76 -10.50
N PRO A 166 10.92 -5.21 -11.05
CA PRO A 166 9.95 -6.02 -10.33
C PRO A 166 10.61 -7.27 -9.75
N ARG A 167 10.11 -7.72 -8.59
CA ARG A 167 10.51 -9.02 -8.06
C ARG A 167 10.12 -10.12 -9.03
N LYS A 168 11.12 -10.90 -9.45
CA LYS A 168 10.96 -12.03 -10.35
C LYS A 168 10.58 -13.27 -9.54
N GLU A 169 9.68 -14.07 -10.09
CA GLU A 169 9.42 -15.43 -9.61
C GLU A 169 10.70 -16.26 -9.76
N LYS A 170 11.01 -17.10 -8.76
CA LYS A 170 12.24 -17.91 -8.78
C LYS A 170 12.26 -18.78 -10.05
N GLY A 171 13.33 -18.68 -10.84
CA GLY A 171 13.57 -19.51 -12.03
C GLY A 171 13.30 -18.86 -13.38
N ARG A 172 12.79 -17.62 -13.44
CA ARG A 172 12.60 -16.91 -14.73
C ARG A 172 13.83 -16.07 -15.11
N PRO A 173 14.25 -16.06 -16.40
CA PRO A 173 15.39 -15.28 -16.86
C PRO A 173 15.16 -13.77 -16.70
N LYS A 174 16.25 -13.01 -16.59
CA LYS A 174 16.22 -11.56 -16.41
C LYS A 174 15.59 -10.92 -17.67
N SER A 175 14.46 -10.25 -17.54
CA SER A 175 13.90 -9.42 -18.62
C SER A 175 14.89 -8.32 -18.98
N THR A 176 15.21 -8.21 -20.27
CA THR A 176 16.05 -7.13 -20.80
C THR A 176 15.34 -5.80 -20.56
N PRO A 177 15.97 -4.82 -19.90
CA PRO A 177 15.38 -3.49 -19.80
C PRO A 177 15.15 -2.94 -21.22
N MET A 178 14.00 -2.30 -21.44
CA MET A 178 13.73 -1.63 -22.70
C MET A 178 14.72 -0.49 -22.84
N ARG A 179 15.72 -0.68 -23.71
CA ARG A 179 16.82 0.27 -23.91
C ARG A 179 16.22 1.55 -24.52
N SER A 180 16.14 2.61 -23.74
CA SER A 180 15.92 3.95 -24.29
C SER A 180 17.16 4.33 -25.11
N GLY A 181 17.01 4.36 -26.43
CA GLY A 181 18.10 4.76 -27.33
C GLY A 181 18.00 4.14 -28.72
N ALA A 182 16.97 4.49 -29.49
CA ALA A 182 17.10 4.50 -30.93
C ALA A 182 17.87 5.78 -31.29
N SER A 183 19.18 5.62 -31.51
CA SER A 183 20.07 6.67 -31.99
C SER A 183 19.61 7.14 -33.37
N THR A 184 19.10 8.37 -33.46
CA THR A 184 18.85 9.08 -34.72
C THR A 184 20.16 9.52 -35.36
N LYS A 185 20.93 8.55 -35.87
CA LYS A 185 22.03 8.77 -36.81
C LYS A 185 22.06 7.58 -37.77
N ASP A 186 21.22 7.61 -38.79
CA ASP A 186 21.40 6.90 -40.07
C ASP A 186 20.27 7.23 -41.06
N LEU A 187 19.97 8.53 -41.21
CA LEU A 187 19.12 9.01 -42.32
C LEU A 187 19.77 10.25 -42.96
N ALA A 188 21.02 10.09 -43.40
CA ALA A 188 21.70 11.02 -44.28
C ALA A 188 22.71 10.26 -45.14
N SER A 189 22.20 9.46 -46.08
CA SER A 189 22.86 9.06 -47.32
C SER A 189 21.98 8.07 -48.08
N ARG A 190 21.09 8.61 -48.93
CA ARG A 190 20.75 8.10 -50.27
C ARG A 190 19.69 8.98 -50.90
#